data_AF-A0A847G3L8-F1
#
_entry.id   AF-A0A847G3L8-F1
#
_cell.length_a   1.000
_cell.length_b   1.000
_cell.length_c   1.000
_cell.angle_alpha   90.00
_cell.angle_beta   90.00
_cell.angle_gamma   90.00
#
_symmetry.space_group_name_H-M   'P 1'
#
loop_
_entity.id
_entity.type
_entity.pdbx_description
1 polymer ?
#
loop_
_entity_poly.entity_id
_entity_poly.type
_entity_poly.pdbx_seq_one_letter_code
_entity_poly.pdbx_strand_id
1 'polypeptide(L)' 'MKNYITAVIIVFGLLILSRIQPLLNNTASAEIILSTFVEYAFFVWGILVLRKNKTKDSDKQ' A
#
# COMPACT_ATOMS: atom_id res chain seq x y z
N MET A 1 -8.46 8.10 15.55
CA MET A 1 -7.18 7.75 14.86
C MET A 1 -7.27 6.47 14.00
N LYS A 2 -8.05 5.44 14.37
CA LYS A 2 -8.14 4.16 13.62
C LYS A 2 -8.67 4.29 12.18
N ASN A 3 -9.51 5.29 11.87
CA ASN A 3 -10.14 5.45 10.55
C ASN A 3 -9.22 6.08 9.50
N TYR A 4 -8.35 7.02 9.90
CA TYR A 4 -7.45 7.73 8.97
C TYR A 4 -6.43 6.77 8.34
N ILE A 5 -5.85 5.89 9.14
CA ILE A 5 -4.86 4.92 8.69
C ILE A 5 -5.49 3.89 7.73
N THR A 6 -6.75 3.47 7.98
CA THR A 6 -7.50 2.64 7.03
C THR A 6 -7.78 3.38 5.73
N ALA A 7 -8.19 4.65 5.78
CA ALA A 7 -8.41 5.47 4.60
C ALA A 7 -7.13 5.65 3.78
N VAL A 8 -5.99 5.88 4.43
CA VAL A 8 -4.67 6.00 3.77
C VAL A 8 -4.33 4.72 3.01
N ILE A 9 -4.54 3.52 3.59
CA ILE A 9 -4.29 2.25 2.87
C ILE A 9 -5.22 2.07 1.68
N ILE A 10 -6.50 2.41 1.82
CA ILE A 10 -7.48 2.29 0.72
C ILE A 10 -7.08 3.22 -0.45
N VAL A 11 -6.70 4.47 -0.14
CA VAL A 11 -6.23 5.43 -1.14
C VAL A 11 -4.93 4.95 -1.80
N PHE A 12 -4.00 4.41 -1.02
CA PHE A 12 -2.74 3.86 -1.54
C PHE A 12 -2.98 2.65 -2.46
N GLY A 13 -3.90 1.75 -2.08
CA GLY A 13 -4.32 0.62 -2.91
C GLY A 13 -5.00 1.06 -4.22
N LEU A 14 -5.83 2.10 -4.17
CA LEU A 14 -6.47 2.70 -5.36
C LEU A 14 -5.45 3.34 -6.31
N LEU A 15 -4.42 4.00 -5.79
CA LEU A 15 -3.33 4.56 -6.58
C LEU A 15 -2.54 3.46 -7.31
N ILE A 16 -2.24 2.35 -6.61
CA ILE A 16 -1.61 1.17 -7.21
C ILE A 16 -2.47 0.61 -8.34
N LEU A 17 -3.79 0.48 -8.11
CA LEU A 17 -4.72 -0.01 -9.11
C LEU A 17 -4.76 0.88 -10.37
N SER A 18 -4.65 2.20 -10.19
CA SER A 18 -4.57 3.17 -11.30
C SER A 18 -3.29 3.05 -12.12
N ARG A 19 -2.20 2.53 -11.55
CA ARG A 19 -0.93 2.31 -12.27
C ARG A 19 -0.87 0.97 -13.01
N ILE A 20 -1.87 0.09 -12.88
CA ILE A 20 -1.89 -1.19 -13.58
C ILE A 20 -2.05 -1.01 -15.11
N GLN A 21 -2.79 0.00 -15.56
CA GLN A 21 -2.99 0.25 -16.99
C GLN A 21 -1.68 0.46 -17.79
N PRO A 22 -0.73 1.31 -17.33
CA PRO A 22 0.56 1.43 -18.01
C PRO A 22 1.44 0.16 -17.93
N LEU A 23 1.26 -0.73 -16.93
CA LEU A 23 1.95 -2.02 -16.88
C LEU A 23 1.44 -3.01 -17.95
N LEU A 24 0.12 -3.03 -18.21
CA LEU A 24 -0.50 -3.97 -19.14
C LEU A 24 -0.30 -3.60 -20.61
N ASN A 25 -0.01 -2.33 -20.91
CA ASN A 25 0.19 -1.83 -22.27
C ASN A 25 1.57 -2.15 -22.88
N ASN A 26 2.33 -3.09 -22.29
CA ASN A 26 3.64 -3.55 -22.75
C ASN A 26 4.70 -2.43 -22.97
N THR A 27 4.45 -1.24 -22.42
CA THR A 27 5.40 -0.11 -22.34
C THR A 27 6.08 -0.11 -20.96
N ALA A 28 6.28 -1.29 -20.39
CA ALA A 28 6.83 -1.46 -19.05
C ALA A 28 8.34 -1.19 -19.06
N SER A 29 8.70 0.10 -19.13
CA SER A 29 10.05 0.58 -18.90
C SER A 29 10.51 0.19 -17.49
N ALA A 30 11.82 0.03 -17.30
CA ALA A 30 12.41 -0.36 -16.02
C ALA A 30 11.94 0.52 -14.83
N GLU A 31 11.65 1.79 -15.10
CA GLU A 31 11.10 2.76 -14.16
C GLU A 31 9.70 2.38 -13.64
N ILE A 32 8.83 1.85 -14.51
CA ILE A 32 7.47 1.44 -14.14
C ILE A 32 7.53 0.23 -13.21
N ILE A 33 8.38 -0.74 -13.54
CA ILE A 33 8.59 -1.94 -12.73
C ILE A 33 9.13 -1.57 -11.35
N LEU A 34 10.15 -0.70 -11.29
CA LEU A 34 10.72 -0.23 -10.03
C LEU A 34 9.68 0.54 -9.20
N SER A 35 8.89 1.41 -9.86
CA SER A 35 7.83 2.16 -9.16
C SER A 35 6.79 1.23 -8.57
N THR A 36 6.39 0.19 -9.32
CA THR A 36 5.41 -0.82 -8.88
C THR A 36 5.93 -1.63 -7.69
N PHE A 37 7.21 -2.01 -7.74
CA PHE A 37 7.84 -2.76 -6.66
C PHE A 37 7.91 -1.94 -5.36
N VAL A 38 8.33 -0.67 -5.46
CA VAL A 38 8.36 0.26 -4.31
C VAL A 38 6.95 0.51 -3.78
N GLU A 39 5.96 0.70 -4.66
CA GLU A 39 4.57 0.90 -4.26
C GLU A 39 4.01 -0.32 -3.52
N TYR A 40 4.33 -1.53 -3.98
CA TYR A 40 3.98 -2.78 -3.31
C TYR A 40 4.65 -2.89 -1.94
N ALA A 41 5.94 -2.56 -1.83
CA ALA A 41 6.66 -2.56 -0.55
C ALA A 41 6.05 -1.58 0.45
N PHE A 42 5.68 -0.37 0.01
CA PHE A 42 4.97 0.61 0.83
C PHE A 42 3.58 0.12 1.26
N PHE A 43 2.86 -0.54 0.37
CA PHE A 43 1.54 -1.11 0.69
C PHE A 43 1.64 -2.20 1.76
N VAL A 44 2.55 -3.16 1.60
CA VAL A 44 2.81 -4.22 2.59
C VAL A 44 3.28 -3.62 3.91
N TRP A 45 4.15 -2.62 3.89
CA TRP A 45 4.60 -1.93 5.09
C TRP A 45 3.45 -1.19 5.80
N GLY A 46 2.61 -0.49 5.05
CA GLY A 46 1.41 0.16 5.58
C GLY A 46 0.50 -0.84 6.32
N ILE A 47 0.23 -2.00 5.71
CA ILE A 47 -0.56 -3.07 6.33
C ILE A 47 0.11 -3.60 7.61
N LEU A 48 1.44 -3.80 7.58
CA LEU A 48 2.20 -4.29 8.73
C LEU A 48 2.18 -3.32 9.91
N VAL A 49 2.29 -2.01 9.64
CA VAL A 49 2.13 -0.95 10.65
C VAL A 49 0.72 -0.97 11.23
N LEU A 50 -0.30 -1.18 10.39
CA LEU A 50 -1.69 -1.30 10.82
C LEU A 50 -1.92 -2.48 11.76
N ARG A 51 -1.36 -3.65 11.41
CA ARG A 51 -1.44 -4.86 12.24
C ARG A 51 -0.73 -4.65 13.58
N LYS A 52 0.47 -4.06 13.57
CA LYS A 52 1.26 -3.79 14.79
C LYS A 52 0.55 -2.81 15.74
N ASN A 53 -0.19 -1.83 15.21
CA ASN A 53 -0.99 -0.92 16.03
C ASN A 53 -2.26 -1.57 16.62
N LYS A 54 -2.85 -2.58 15.98
CA LYS A 54 -3.96 -3.34 16.58
C LYS A 54 -3.50 -4.21 17.74
N THR A 55 -2.32 -4.83 17.65
CA THR A 55 -1.79 -5.66 18.74
C THR A 55 -1.46 -4.85 19.99
N LYS A 56 -0.99 -3.60 19.85
CA LYS A 56 -0.73 -2.73 21.02
C LYS A 56 -1.98 -2.19 21.73
N ASP A 57 -3.15 -2.30 21.09
CA ASP A 57 -4.44 -1.90 21.66
C ASP A 57 -5.06 -3.03 22.49
N SER A 58 -4.75 -4.29 22.16
CA SER A 58 -5.21 -5.48 22.91
C SER A 58 -4.36 -5.83 24.14
N ASP A 59 -3.13 -5.32 24.24
CA ASP A 59 -2.24 -5.52 25.41
C ASP A 59 -2.48 -4.46 26.51
N LYS A 60 -3.41 -3.53 26.27
CA LYS A 60 -3.77 -2.43 27.17
C LYS A 60 -5.22 -2.50 27.67
N GLN A 61 -5.93 -3.60 27.41
CA GLN A 61 -7.23 -3.90 28.02
C GLN A 61 -7.09 -4.90 29.15
#